data_AF-A0A9P3C5E1-F1
#
_entry.id   AF-A0A9P3C5E1-F1
#
_cell.length_a   1.000
_cell.length_b   1.000
_cell.length_c   1.000
_cell.angle_alpha   90.00
_cell.angle_beta   90.00
_cell.angle_gamma   90.00
#
_symmetry.space_group_name_H-M   'P 1'
#
loop_
_entity.id
_entity.type
_entity.pdbx_description
1 polymer ?
#
loop_
_entity_poly.entity_id
_entity_poly.type
_entity_poly.pdbx_seq_one_letter_code
_entity_poly.pdbx_strand_id
1 'polypeptide(L)'
;MTDQAALNSLLQWGIENSAAANGDAPEGQRRDPSRGLNPEMLAQLLGGPSDADRMKDAMHAIVAPMDKVDLENKLIAWDNFEQLIEQIDNANNMDPLKLWEPLIRQLDHEEPEMRKNAALCISTAVQNNVKSQEHANSLGVVPKLAKLATDDTNQAVRKKAIGALSSQVRNFQPGMDELEKALPDSVWKSSKGGQDASDMDSCDAIIQKLRDLSAAKA
;
A
#
# COMPACT_ATOMS: atom_id res chain seq x y z
N MET A 1 -8.20 -23.97 -11.93
CA MET A 1 -7.96 -25.34 -12.45
C MET A 1 -6.47 -25.64 -12.64
N THR A 2 -5.63 -24.63 -12.88
CA THR A 2 -4.16 -24.75 -13.00
C THR A 2 -3.45 -25.16 -11.69
N ASP A 3 -3.91 -24.68 -10.53
CA ASP A 3 -3.26 -25.00 -9.24
C ASP A 3 -3.32 -26.49 -8.85
N GLN A 4 -4.42 -27.18 -9.14
CA GLN A 4 -4.54 -28.61 -8.85
C GLN A 4 -3.59 -29.46 -9.70
N ALA A 5 -3.35 -29.08 -10.95
CA ALA A 5 -2.44 -29.80 -11.83
C ALA A 5 -0.97 -29.64 -11.40
N ALA A 6 -0.59 -28.43 -10.96
CA ALA A 6 0.74 -28.16 -10.42
C ALA A 6 0.99 -28.88 -9.09
N LEU A 7 0.01 -28.90 -8.18
CA LEU A 7 0.08 -29.65 -6.92
C LEU A 7 0.20 -31.17 -7.14
N ASN A 8 -0.57 -31.73 -8.09
CA ASN A 8 -0.47 -33.16 -8.41
C ASN A 8 0.90 -33.52 -8.98
N SER A 9 1.47 -32.65 -9.81
CA SER A 9 2.81 -32.82 -10.38
C SER A 9 3.89 -32.71 -9.30
N LEU A 10 3.71 -31.82 -8.31
CA LEU A 10 4.61 -31.67 -7.15
C LEU A 10 4.58 -32.89 -6.24
N LEU A 11 3.39 -33.43 -5.96
CA LEU A 11 3.22 -34.66 -5.21
C LEU A 11 3.85 -35.85 -5.92
N GLN A 12 3.65 -35.97 -7.24
CA GLN A 12 4.29 -37.01 -8.04
C GLN A 12 5.82 -36.91 -7.99
N TRP A 13 6.38 -35.72 -8.18
CA TRP A 13 7.82 -35.48 -8.05
C TRP A 13 8.34 -35.83 -6.65
N GLY A 14 7.61 -35.46 -5.59
CA GLY A 14 7.98 -35.76 -4.21
C GLY A 14 8.02 -37.26 -3.92
N ILE A 15 7.05 -38.02 -4.43
CA ILE A 15 7.04 -39.48 -4.34
C ILE A 15 8.23 -40.08 -5.09
N GLU A 16 8.49 -39.64 -6.32
CA GLU A 16 9.59 -40.14 -7.16
C GLU A 16 10.98 -39.91 -6.56
N ASN A 17 11.17 -38.81 -5.82
CA ASN A 17 12.46 -38.44 -5.22
C ASN A 17 12.60 -38.86 -3.75
N SER A 18 11.51 -39.21 -3.06
CA SER A 18 11.54 -39.71 -1.68
C SER A 18 12.21 -41.09 -1.55
N ALA A 19 12.11 -41.95 -2.58
CA ALA A 19 12.71 -43.28 -2.57
C ALA A 19 14.24 -43.27 -2.80
N ALA A 20 14.77 -42.23 -3.47
CA ALA A 20 16.19 -42.10 -3.77
C ALA A 20 17.04 -41.66 -2.55
N ALA A 21 16.41 -41.10 -1.51
CA ALA A 21 17.08 -40.62 -0.30
C ALA A 21 17.46 -41.73 0.70
N ASN A 22 16.91 -42.94 0.55
CA ASN A 22 17.12 -44.07 1.47
C ASN A 22 18.40 -44.91 1.19
N GLY A 23 19.34 -44.41 0.40
CA GLY A 23 20.72 -44.93 0.34
C GLY A 23 20.98 -46.18 -0.51
N ASP A 24 19.97 -46.89 -1.02
CA ASP A 24 20.14 -48.16 -1.74
C ASP A 24 20.18 -48.06 -3.28
N ALA A 25 20.28 -46.85 -3.86
CA ALA A 25 20.32 -46.69 -5.31
C ALA A 25 21.75 -46.83 -5.87
N PRO A 26 22.02 -47.74 -6.84
CA PRO A 26 23.35 -47.88 -7.46
C PRO A 26 23.80 -46.57 -8.12
N GLU A 27 25.10 -46.26 -8.08
CA GLU A 27 25.68 -44.95 -8.45
C GLU A 27 25.30 -44.44 -9.85
N GLY A 28 24.86 -45.30 -10.77
CA GLY A 28 24.37 -44.93 -12.10
C GLY A 28 22.91 -44.48 -12.17
N GLN A 29 22.15 -44.50 -11.05
CA GLN A 29 20.72 -44.15 -10.99
C GLN A 29 20.41 -42.94 -10.10
N ARG A 30 21.42 -42.22 -9.58
CA ARG A 30 21.21 -40.93 -8.90
C ARG A 30 20.66 -39.92 -9.91
N ARG A 31 19.33 -39.81 -9.98
CA ARG A 31 18.64 -38.80 -10.78
C ARG A 31 18.90 -37.44 -10.15
N ASP A 32 19.16 -36.45 -10.99
CA ASP A 32 19.24 -35.05 -10.56
C ASP A 32 17.91 -34.67 -9.90
N PRO A 33 17.89 -34.30 -8.60
CA PRO A 33 16.67 -33.92 -7.90
C PRO A 33 15.95 -32.75 -8.59
N SER A 34 16.68 -31.87 -9.27
CA SER A 34 16.10 -30.72 -9.97
C SER A 34 15.34 -31.11 -11.25
N ARG A 35 15.47 -32.35 -11.73
CA ARG A 35 14.86 -32.81 -12.98
C ARG A 35 13.35 -32.97 -12.80
N GLY A 36 12.57 -32.12 -13.45
CA GLY A 36 11.10 -32.12 -13.37
C GLY A 36 10.50 -31.07 -12.45
N LEU A 37 11.33 -30.30 -11.73
CA LEU A 37 10.88 -29.10 -11.01
C LEU A 37 10.77 -27.93 -11.99
N ASN A 38 9.56 -27.45 -12.25
CA ASN A 38 9.36 -26.18 -12.96
C ASN A 38 9.26 -25.00 -11.97
N PRO A 39 9.42 -23.74 -12.42
CA PRO A 39 9.37 -22.57 -11.54
C PRO A 39 8.07 -22.44 -10.75
N GLU A 40 6.93 -22.85 -11.31
CA GLU A 40 5.61 -22.77 -10.67
C GLU A 40 5.46 -23.79 -9.53
N MET A 41 5.97 -25.01 -9.72
CA MET A 41 6.03 -26.07 -8.70
C MET A 41 6.97 -25.67 -7.57
N LEU A 42 8.12 -25.07 -7.90
CA LEU A 42 9.05 -24.51 -6.91
C LEU A 42 8.40 -23.38 -6.11
N ALA A 43 7.69 -22.47 -6.78
CA ALA A 43 6.98 -21.39 -6.09
C ALA A 43 5.92 -21.95 -5.14
N GLN A 44 5.10 -22.93 -5.56
CA GLN A 44 4.12 -23.57 -4.69
C GLN A 44 4.76 -24.32 -3.51
N LEU A 45 5.86 -25.04 -3.76
CA LEU A 45 6.63 -25.72 -2.70
C LEU A 45 7.18 -24.72 -1.66
N LEU A 46 7.52 -23.51 -2.10
CA LEU A 46 8.04 -22.43 -1.26
C LEU A 46 6.95 -21.50 -0.70
N GLY A 47 5.66 -21.81 -0.90
CA GLY A 47 4.53 -21.06 -0.31
C GLY A 47 3.82 -20.06 -1.23
N GLY A 48 4.09 -20.09 -2.53
CA GLY A 48 3.57 -19.15 -3.53
C GLY A 48 4.33 -17.83 -3.58
N PRO A 49 3.83 -16.82 -4.33
CA PRO A 49 4.42 -15.49 -4.35
C PRO A 49 4.41 -14.88 -2.95
N SER A 50 5.53 -14.26 -2.57
CA SER A 50 5.62 -13.56 -1.29
C SER A 50 4.72 -12.32 -1.28
N ASP A 51 4.41 -11.79 -0.10
CA ASP A 51 3.68 -10.52 0.01
C ASP A 51 4.41 -9.39 -0.72
N ALA A 52 5.75 -9.39 -0.71
CA ALA A 52 6.55 -8.43 -1.46
C ALA A 52 6.35 -8.55 -2.98
N ASP A 53 6.18 -9.76 -3.50
CA ASP A 53 5.88 -9.98 -4.93
C ASP A 53 4.46 -9.49 -5.25
N ARG A 54 3.48 -9.84 -4.40
CA ARG A 54 2.09 -9.41 -4.56
C ARG A 54 1.93 -7.88 -4.49
N MET A 55 2.66 -7.22 -3.59
CA MET A 55 2.69 -5.76 -3.49
C MET A 55 3.22 -5.11 -4.78
N LYS A 56 4.28 -5.68 -5.37
CA LYS A 56 4.83 -5.19 -6.65
C LYS A 56 3.86 -5.43 -7.79
N ASP A 57 3.24 -6.61 -7.85
CA ASP A 57 2.28 -6.95 -8.90
C ASP A 57 1.04 -6.02 -8.85
N ALA A 58 0.53 -5.77 -7.65
CA ALA A 58 -0.55 -4.81 -7.46
C ALA A 58 -0.14 -3.40 -7.91
N MET A 59 1.04 -2.93 -7.50
CA MET A 59 1.54 -1.61 -7.91
C MET A 59 1.77 -1.53 -9.42
N HIS A 60 2.29 -2.60 -10.06
CA HIS A 60 2.44 -2.67 -11.52
C HIS A 60 1.09 -2.51 -12.24
N ALA A 61 0.04 -3.18 -11.77
CA ALA A 61 -1.31 -3.03 -12.32
C ALA A 61 -1.87 -1.61 -12.10
N ILE A 62 -1.66 -1.04 -10.92
CA ILE A 62 -2.08 0.33 -10.56
C ILE A 62 -1.44 1.36 -11.49
N VAL A 63 -0.13 1.26 -11.78
CA VAL A 63 0.59 2.27 -12.60
C VAL A 63 0.55 2.00 -14.09
N ALA A 64 0.04 0.84 -14.52
CA ALA A 64 -0.07 0.52 -15.94
C ALA A 64 -0.91 1.56 -16.70
N PRO A 65 -0.66 1.80 -17.99
CA PRO A 65 -1.56 2.62 -18.81
C PRO A 65 -3.01 2.09 -18.84
N MET A 66 -3.99 2.98 -18.92
CA MET A 66 -5.43 2.62 -18.93
C MET A 66 -5.84 1.74 -20.12
N ASP A 67 -5.08 1.74 -21.23
CA ASP A 67 -5.32 0.84 -22.37
C ASP A 67 -4.81 -0.59 -22.13
N LYS A 68 -4.04 -0.82 -21.07
CA LYS A 68 -3.51 -2.14 -20.68
C LYS A 68 -4.25 -2.74 -19.50
N VAL A 69 -4.59 -1.91 -18.52
CA VAL A 69 -5.38 -2.31 -17.36
C VAL A 69 -6.46 -1.25 -17.21
N ASP A 70 -7.71 -1.63 -17.41
CA ASP A 70 -8.84 -0.72 -17.24
C ASP A 70 -9.05 -0.33 -15.77
N LEU A 71 -9.95 0.63 -15.54
CA LEU A 71 -10.22 1.12 -14.20
C LEU A 71 -10.72 0.01 -13.27
N GLU A 72 -11.62 -0.87 -13.72
CA GLU A 72 -12.16 -1.96 -12.89
C GLU A 72 -11.05 -2.87 -12.36
N ASN A 73 -10.15 -3.32 -13.23
CA ASN A 73 -9.01 -4.15 -12.82
C ASN A 73 -8.01 -3.39 -11.95
N LYS A 74 -7.83 -2.08 -12.15
CA LYS A 74 -7.04 -1.24 -11.24
C LYS A 74 -7.65 -1.15 -9.85
N LEU A 75 -8.98 -1.08 -9.72
CA LEU A 75 -9.64 -1.04 -8.41
C LEU A 75 -9.43 -2.35 -7.64
N ILE A 76 -9.44 -3.49 -8.33
CA ILE A 76 -9.07 -4.78 -7.73
C ILE A 76 -7.61 -4.75 -7.25
N ALA A 77 -6.70 -4.21 -8.06
CA ALA A 77 -5.29 -4.09 -7.66
C ALA A 77 -5.11 -3.15 -6.46
N TRP A 78 -5.88 -2.06 -6.37
CA TRP A 78 -5.90 -1.18 -5.20
C TRP A 78 -6.34 -1.91 -3.94
N ASP A 79 -7.45 -2.65 -3.99
CA ASP A 79 -7.97 -3.39 -2.84
C ASP A 79 -6.98 -4.46 -2.38
N ASN A 80 -6.33 -5.16 -3.33
CA ASN A 80 -5.28 -6.13 -3.01
C ASN A 80 -4.06 -5.47 -2.36
N PHE A 81 -3.62 -4.32 -2.88
CA PHE A 81 -2.48 -3.59 -2.31
C PHE A 81 -2.77 -3.11 -0.89
N GLU A 82 -3.97 -2.54 -0.68
CA GLU A 82 -4.40 -2.00 0.61
C GLU A 82 -4.47 -3.08 1.70
N GLN A 83 -5.05 -4.25 1.39
CA GLN A 83 -5.09 -5.39 2.31
C GLN A 83 -3.69 -5.87 2.74
N LEU A 84 -2.71 -5.87 1.81
CA LEU A 84 -1.35 -6.30 2.13
C LEU A 84 -0.66 -5.33 3.10
N ILE A 85 -0.86 -4.02 2.91
CA ILE A 85 -0.21 -2.97 3.71
C ILE A 85 -0.94 -2.66 5.02
N GLU A 86 -2.08 -3.28 5.29
CA GLU A 86 -2.65 -3.33 6.66
C GLU A 86 -1.67 -3.99 7.64
N GLN A 87 -0.81 -4.90 7.15
CA GLN A 87 0.28 -5.46 7.93
C GLN A 87 1.44 -4.46 8.02
N ILE A 88 1.81 -4.08 9.25
CA ILE A 88 2.84 -3.08 9.52
C ILE A 88 4.19 -3.44 8.88
N ASP A 89 4.55 -4.73 8.86
CA ASP A 89 5.79 -5.19 8.23
C ASP A 89 5.79 -4.96 6.71
N ASN A 90 4.66 -5.22 6.05
CA ASN A 90 4.49 -4.97 4.61
C ASN A 90 4.48 -3.46 4.30
N ALA A 91 3.78 -2.65 5.10
CA ALA A 91 3.83 -1.19 4.98
C ALA A 91 5.27 -0.65 5.10
N ASN A 92 6.03 -1.16 6.07
CA ASN A 92 7.43 -0.81 6.27
C ASN A 92 8.35 -1.30 5.14
N ASN A 93 7.92 -2.32 4.39
CA ASN A 93 8.64 -2.85 3.24
C ASN A 93 8.38 -2.03 1.96
N MET A 94 7.43 -1.09 1.96
CA MET A 94 7.17 -0.24 0.79
C MET A 94 8.39 0.61 0.36
N ASP A 95 9.22 1.07 1.30
CA ASP A 95 10.45 1.83 1.00
C ASP A 95 11.53 0.98 0.30
N PRO A 96 11.99 -0.16 0.87
CA PRO A 96 12.96 -1.01 0.18
C PRO A 96 12.41 -1.57 -1.15
N LEU A 97 11.09 -1.73 -1.28
CA LEU A 97 10.44 -2.12 -2.54
C LEU A 97 10.20 -0.96 -3.52
N LYS A 98 10.48 0.30 -3.13
CA LYS A 98 10.29 1.51 -3.95
C LYS A 98 8.86 1.72 -4.44
N LEU A 99 7.91 1.48 -3.54
CA LEU A 99 6.47 1.56 -3.80
C LEU A 99 5.83 2.88 -3.35
N TRP A 100 6.52 3.70 -2.56
CA TRP A 100 6.00 4.99 -2.09
C TRP A 100 5.85 6.02 -3.20
N GLU A 101 6.89 6.23 -4.01
CA GLU A 101 6.86 7.19 -5.10
C GLU A 101 5.77 6.88 -6.16
N PRO A 102 5.61 5.63 -6.66
CA PRO A 102 4.52 5.33 -7.56
C PRO A 102 3.15 5.50 -6.90
N LEU A 103 3.00 5.16 -5.61
CA LEU A 103 1.76 5.39 -4.85
C LEU A 103 1.41 6.89 -4.74
N ILE A 104 2.35 7.72 -4.28
CA ILE A 104 2.14 9.17 -4.08
C ILE A 104 1.83 9.86 -5.41
N ARG A 105 2.42 9.42 -6.52
CA ARG A 105 2.12 9.95 -7.86
C ARG A 105 0.65 9.79 -8.23
N GLN A 106 -0.03 8.75 -7.75
CA GLN A 106 -1.45 8.53 -8.03
C GLN A 106 -2.38 9.56 -7.36
N LEU A 107 -1.88 10.35 -6.39
CA LEU A 107 -2.63 11.48 -5.83
C LEU A 107 -2.90 12.59 -6.86
N ASP A 108 -2.16 12.63 -7.96
CA ASP A 108 -2.33 13.62 -9.03
C ASP A 108 -3.05 13.03 -10.28
N HIS A 109 -3.59 11.81 -10.19
CA HIS A 109 -4.23 11.12 -11.31
C HIS A 109 -5.53 11.81 -11.75
N GLU A 110 -5.87 11.75 -13.04
CA GLU A 110 -7.10 12.38 -13.58
C GLU A 110 -8.39 11.72 -13.04
N GLU A 111 -8.41 10.39 -12.98
CA GLU A 111 -9.51 9.63 -12.39
C GLU A 111 -9.61 9.82 -10.86
N PRO A 112 -10.79 10.21 -10.33
CA PRO A 112 -10.97 10.44 -8.91
C PRO A 112 -10.83 9.16 -8.08
N GLU A 113 -11.21 8.00 -8.59
CA GLU A 113 -11.05 6.71 -7.90
C GLU A 113 -9.58 6.40 -7.62
N MET A 114 -8.68 6.75 -8.56
CA MET A 114 -7.23 6.55 -8.39
C MET A 114 -6.69 7.43 -7.27
N ARG A 115 -7.04 8.73 -7.26
CA ARG A 115 -6.63 9.66 -6.19
C ARG A 115 -7.16 9.23 -4.82
N LYS A 116 -8.44 8.82 -4.80
CA LYS A 116 -9.13 8.33 -3.59
C LYS A 116 -8.43 7.10 -2.99
N ASN A 117 -8.11 6.11 -3.83
CA ASN A 117 -7.48 4.87 -3.36
C ASN A 117 -6.01 5.05 -3.00
N ALA A 118 -5.30 5.95 -3.68
CA ALA A 118 -3.95 6.35 -3.29
C ALA A 118 -3.94 6.98 -1.88
N ALA A 119 -4.86 7.93 -1.61
CA ALA A 119 -5.01 8.52 -0.28
C ALA A 119 -5.41 7.47 0.77
N LEU A 120 -6.27 6.51 0.42
CA LEU A 120 -6.62 5.40 1.31
C LEU A 120 -5.40 4.54 1.67
N CYS A 121 -4.64 4.07 0.69
CA CYS A 121 -3.46 3.24 0.93
C CYS A 121 -2.38 3.97 1.74
N ILE A 122 -2.19 5.27 1.48
CA ILE A 122 -1.29 6.10 2.30
C ILE A 122 -1.80 6.15 3.75
N SER A 123 -3.10 6.40 3.95
CA SER A 123 -3.71 6.38 5.29
C SER A 123 -3.45 5.05 6.01
N THR A 124 -3.66 3.92 5.34
CA THR A 124 -3.47 2.58 5.90
C THR A 124 -2.01 2.34 6.28
N ALA A 125 -1.06 2.64 5.39
CA ALA A 125 0.36 2.41 5.63
C ALA A 125 0.96 3.23 6.79
N VAL A 126 0.48 4.46 7.00
CA VAL A 126 1.03 5.39 8.01
C VAL A 126 0.30 5.34 9.36
N GLN A 127 -0.89 4.74 9.43
CA GLN A 127 -1.69 4.71 10.64
C GLN A 127 -0.96 4.03 11.79
N ASN A 128 -0.68 4.79 12.86
CA ASN A 128 0.08 4.34 14.02
C ASN A 128 1.45 3.72 13.67
N ASN A 129 2.06 4.17 12.57
CA ASN A 129 3.33 3.65 12.06
C ASN A 129 4.31 4.79 11.76
N VAL A 130 5.12 5.15 12.76
CA VAL A 130 6.08 6.27 12.69
C VAL A 130 7.08 6.11 11.55
N LYS A 131 7.54 4.89 11.26
CA LYS A 131 8.50 4.65 10.17
C LYS A 131 7.89 5.01 8.81
N SER A 132 6.66 4.58 8.55
CA SER A 132 5.92 4.97 7.34
C SER A 132 5.57 6.46 7.33
N GLN A 133 5.18 7.03 8.46
CA GLN A 133 4.91 8.48 8.59
C GLN A 133 6.15 9.30 8.22
N GLU A 134 7.33 8.96 8.74
CA GLU A 134 8.61 9.61 8.44
C GLU A 134 8.94 9.52 6.95
N HIS A 135 8.86 8.33 6.36
CA HIS A 135 9.18 8.13 4.96
C HIS A 135 8.21 8.88 4.05
N ALA A 136 6.90 8.77 4.28
CA ALA A 136 5.89 9.49 3.50
C ALA A 136 6.05 11.02 3.64
N ASN A 137 6.39 11.51 4.84
CA ASN A 137 6.65 12.93 5.08
C ASN A 137 7.88 13.42 4.29
N SER A 138 8.96 12.62 4.25
CA SER A 138 10.16 12.94 3.48
C SER A 138 9.92 13.08 1.97
N LEU A 139 8.86 12.45 1.46
CA LEU A 139 8.42 12.50 0.07
C LEU A 139 7.37 13.60 -0.20
N GLY A 140 7.06 14.44 0.79
CA GLY A 140 6.13 15.57 0.63
C GLY A 140 4.67 15.15 0.50
N VAL A 141 4.26 14.08 1.19
CA VAL A 141 2.87 13.59 1.13
C VAL A 141 1.87 14.57 1.72
N VAL A 142 2.26 15.30 2.78
CA VAL A 142 1.36 16.18 3.55
C VAL A 142 0.80 17.32 2.68
N PRO A 143 1.62 18.13 1.98
CA PRO A 143 1.10 19.17 1.08
C PRO A 143 0.17 18.65 -0.02
N LYS A 144 0.46 17.46 -0.57
CA LYS A 144 -0.40 16.83 -1.60
C LYS A 144 -1.77 16.46 -1.04
N LEU A 145 -1.79 15.80 0.12
CA LEU A 145 -3.04 15.43 0.78
C LEU A 145 -3.83 16.66 1.25
N ALA A 146 -3.16 17.71 1.75
CA ALA A 146 -3.81 18.97 2.13
C ALA A 146 -4.51 19.61 0.93
N LYS A 147 -3.81 19.70 -0.21
CA LYS A 147 -4.38 20.20 -1.47
C LYS A 147 -5.60 19.38 -1.91
N LEU A 148 -5.52 18.05 -1.88
CA LEU A 148 -6.68 17.21 -2.21
C LEU A 148 -7.84 17.43 -1.23
N ALA A 149 -7.55 17.55 0.06
CA ALA A 149 -8.57 17.76 1.09
C ALA A 149 -9.35 19.07 0.90
N THR A 150 -8.70 20.13 0.43
CA THR A 150 -9.32 21.46 0.23
C THR A 150 -9.87 21.67 -1.18
N ASP A 151 -9.14 21.21 -2.20
CA ASP A 151 -9.31 21.71 -3.56
C ASP A 151 -9.97 20.70 -4.50
N ASP A 152 -9.91 19.39 -4.21
CA ASP A 152 -10.45 18.37 -5.11
C ASP A 152 -11.96 18.57 -5.34
N THR A 153 -12.41 18.35 -6.58
CA THR A 153 -13.82 18.49 -6.97
C THR A 153 -14.66 17.34 -6.43
N ASN A 154 -14.09 16.14 -6.30
CA ASN A 154 -14.77 14.96 -5.84
C ASN A 154 -14.76 14.86 -4.30
N GLN A 155 -15.94 14.85 -3.69
CA GLN A 155 -16.08 14.78 -2.22
C GLN A 155 -15.48 13.51 -1.61
N ALA A 156 -15.55 12.36 -2.30
CA ALA A 156 -14.99 11.11 -1.81
C ALA A 156 -13.45 11.16 -1.76
N VAL A 157 -12.81 11.82 -2.73
CA VAL A 157 -11.35 12.08 -2.70
C VAL A 157 -10.99 12.95 -1.50
N ARG A 158 -11.69 14.09 -1.32
CA ARG A 158 -11.48 14.96 -0.16
C ARG A 158 -11.60 14.19 1.16
N LYS A 159 -12.63 13.37 1.30
CA LYS A 159 -12.87 12.56 2.52
C LYS A 159 -11.73 11.59 2.81
N LYS A 160 -11.19 10.91 1.80
CA LYS A 160 -10.05 9.99 1.98
C LYS A 160 -8.74 10.74 2.23
N ALA A 161 -8.51 11.87 1.58
CA ALA A 161 -7.35 12.72 1.85
C ALA A 161 -7.36 13.23 3.31
N ILE A 162 -8.51 13.66 3.83
CA ILE A 162 -8.66 14.07 5.24
C ILE A 162 -8.38 12.90 6.20
N GLY A 163 -8.84 11.69 5.86
CA GLY A 163 -8.52 10.48 6.62
C GLY A 163 -7.01 10.20 6.66
N ALA A 164 -6.34 10.30 5.51
CA ALA A 164 -4.90 10.14 5.40
C ALA A 164 -4.12 11.18 6.20
N LEU A 165 -4.54 12.45 6.16
CA LEU A 165 -3.96 13.51 7.00
C LEU A 165 -4.09 13.17 8.48
N SER A 166 -5.26 12.71 8.93
CA SER A 166 -5.46 12.30 10.33
C SER A 166 -4.49 11.19 10.74
N SER A 167 -4.31 10.17 9.91
CA SER A 167 -3.37 9.07 10.18
C SER A 167 -1.91 9.56 10.14
N GLN A 168 -1.59 10.51 9.26
CA GLN A 168 -0.23 11.01 9.07
C GLN A 168 0.24 11.92 10.21
N VAL A 169 -0.64 12.71 10.83
CA VAL A 169 -0.22 13.73 11.81
C VAL A 169 -0.39 13.30 13.27
N ARG A 170 -1.28 12.35 13.58
CA ARG A 170 -1.50 11.93 14.97
C ARG A 170 -0.25 11.24 15.53
N ASN A 171 0.16 11.69 16.71
CA ASN A 171 1.38 11.27 17.40
C ASN A 171 2.65 11.45 16.56
N PHE A 172 2.62 12.31 15.54
CA PHE A 172 3.75 12.56 14.64
C PHE A 172 3.91 14.05 14.34
N GLN A 173 4.69 14.72 15.20
CA GLN A 173 4.89 16.17 15.15
C GLN A 173 5.42 16.69 13.80
N PRO A 174 6.40 16.05 13.13
CA PRO A 174 6.88 16.55 11.84
C PRO A 174 5.79 16.60 10.76
N GLY A 175 4.81 15.69 10.80
CA GLY A 175 3.67 15.71 9.90
C GLY A 175 2.68 16.83 10.24
N MET A 176 2.46 17.09 11.52
CA MET A 176 1.64 18.23 11.97
C MET A 176 2.27 19.56 11.56
N ASP A 177 3.58 19.72 11.74
CA ASP A 177 4.32 20.93 11.35
C ASP A 177 4.21 21.19 9.84
N GLU A 178 4.27 20.15 9.01
CA GLU A 178 4.04 20.28 7.57
C GLU A 178 2.57 20.60 7.24
N LEU A 179 1.62 20.07 8.01
CA LEU A 179 0.19 20.33 7.80
C LEU A 179 -0.17 21.78 8.11
N GLU A 180 0.42 22.36 9.15
CA GLU A 180 0.29 23.78 9.50
C GLU A 180 0.71 24.71 8.36
N LYS A 181 1.80 24.35 7.67
CA LYS A 181 2.29 25.11 6.51
C LYS A 181 1.39 24.96 5.30
N ALA A 182 0.82 23.76 5.10
CA ALA A 182 0.06 23.40 3.91
C ALA A 182 -1.41 23.89 3.93
N LEU A 183 -2.03 24.02 5.10
CA LEU A 183 -3.43 24.44 5.20
C LEU A 183 -3.63 25.96 5.27
N PRO A 184 -4.75 26.47 4.72
CA PRO A 184 -5.08 27.89 4.80
C PRO A 184 -5.46 28.31 6.22
N ASP A 185 -5.27 29.59 6.52
CA ASP A 185 -5.50 30.19 7.83
C ASP A 185 -6.94 30.00 8.36
N SER A 186 -7.91 29.83 7.45
CA SER A 186 -9.32 29.59 7.77
C SER A 186 -9.61 28.27 8.50
N VAL A 187 -8.67 27.33 8.51
CA VAL A 187 -8.79 26.06 9.24
C VAL A 187 -8.41 26.24 10.72
N TRP A 188 -7.52 27.18 11.03
CA TRP A 188 -6.96 27.37 12.37
C TRP A 188 -7.84 28.31 13.19
N LYS A 189 -8.55 27.78 14.19
CA LYS A 189 -9.54 28.55 14.96
C LYS A 189 -8.96 29.61 15.91
N SER A 190 -7.68 29.53 16.29
CA SER A 190 -7.12 30.40 17.35
C SER A 190 -5.64 30.78 17.22
N SER A 191 -4.80 29.92 16.62
CA SER A 191 -3.42 30.27 16.24
C SER A 191 -2.91 29.28 15.19
N LYS A 192 -2.38 29.80 14.08
CA LYS A 192 -1.59 28.99 13.15
C LYS A 192 -0.22 28.80 13.80
N GLY A 193 0.17 27.58 14.10
CA GLY A 193 1.43 27.30 14.79
C GLY A 193 1.25 26.61 16.13
N GLY A 194 2.15 25.68 16.40
CA GLY A 194 2.32 25.06 17.72
C GLY A 194 1.25 24.04 18.08
N GLN A 195 0.60 23.43 17.08
CA GLN A 195 -0.29 22.30 17.31
C GLN A 195 0.52 21.10 17.82
N ASP A 196 0.12 20.55 18.95
CA ASP A 196 0.72 19.35 19.50
C ASP A 196 0.08 18.13 18.83
N ALA A 197 0.88 17.36 18.09
CA ALA A 197 0.44 16.15 17.42
C ALA A 197 -0.02 15.04 18.39
N SER A 198 0.36 15.11 19.66
CA SER A 198 -0.07 14.20 20.72
C SER A 198 -1.37 14.61 21.40
N ASP A 199 -1.81 15.87 21.21
CA ASP A 199 -3.12 16.33 21.65
C ASP A 199 -4.20 15.85 20.66
N MET A 200 -4.85 14.75 21.02
CA MET A 200 -5.88 14.13 20.20
C MET A 200 -7.12 15.01 20.03
N ASP A 201 -7.49 15.80 21.03
CA ASP A 201 -8.66 16.69 20.96
C ASP A 201 -8.39 17.82 19.96
N SER A 202 -7.18 18.38 19.99
CA SER A 202 -6.73 19.36 18.99
C SER A 202 -6.68 18.76 17.58
N CYS A 203 -6.12 17.56 17.42
CA CYS A 203 -6.14 16.83 16.16
C CYS A 203 -7.57 16.61 15.65
N ASP A 204 -8.49 16.17 16.52
CA ASP A 204 -9.89 15.95 16.19
C ASP A 204 -10.59 17.24 15.74
N ALA A 205 -10.33 18.36 16.41
CA ALA A 205 -10.89 19.65 16.04
C ALA A 205 -10.46 20.10 14.63
N ILE A 206 -9.17 19.91 14.28
CA ILE A 206 -8.62 20.24 12.95
C ILE A 206 -9.26 19.35 11.88
N ILE A 207 -9.26 18.04 12.10
CA ILE A 207 -9.81 17.06 11.16
C ILE A 207 -11.31 17.27 10.97
N GLN A 208 -12.05 17.56 12.04
CA GLN A 208 -13.48 17.86 11.95
C GLN A 208 -13.73 19.15 11.16
N LYS A 209 -12.93 20.20 11.38
CA LYS A 209 -13.03 21.43 10.59
C LYS A 209 -12.82 21.19 9.10
N LEU A 210 -11.85 20.34 8.72
CA LEU A 210 -11.64 19.95 7.32
C LEU A 210 -12.84 19.17 6.76
N ARG A 211 -13.44 18.27 7.55
CA ARG A 211 -14.66 17.54 7.15
C ARG A 211 -15.83 18.50 6.90
N ASP A 212 -16.04 19.47 7.77
CA ASP A 212 -17.10 20.46 7.64
C ASP A 212 -16.91 21.32 6.37
N LEU A 213 -15.68 21.79 6.12
CA LEU A 213 -15.34 22.54 4.90
C LEU A 213 -15.56 21.69 3.64
N SER A 214 -15.16 20.42 3.67
CA SER A 214 -15.36 19.49 2.55
C SER A 214 -16.84 19.22 2.29
N ALA A 215 -17.67 19.13 3.33
CA ALA A 215 -19.12 18.95 3.21
C ALA A 215 -19.81 20.21 2.68
N ALA A 216 -19.37 21.40 3.07
CA ALA A 216 -19.94 22.66 2.59
C ALA A 216 -19.64 22.95 1.10
N LYS A 217 -18.64 22.27 0.51
CA LYS A 217 -18.28 22.36 -0.91
C LYS A 217 -19.07 21.38 -1.80
N ALA A 218 -19.87 20.49 -1.20
CA ALA A 218 -20.61 19.44 -1.91
C ALA A 218 -21.79 19.98 -2.72
#